data_AF-A0A1I7SH78-F1
#
_entry.id   AF-A0A1I7SH78-F1
#
_cell.length_a   1.000
_cell.length_b   1.000
_cell.length_c   1.000
_cell.angle_alpha   90.00
_cell.angle_beta   90.00
_cell.angle_gamma   90.00
#
_symmetry.space_group_name_H-M   'P 1'
#
loop_
_entity.id
_entity.type
_entity.pdbx_description
1 polymer ?
#
loop_
_entity_poly.entity_id
_entity_poly.type
_entity_poly.pdbx_seq_one_letter_code
_entity_poly.pdbx_strand_id
1 'polypeptide(L)'
;DVRGSLPGVIYSAESRDFAELFFHVHVGDQFQELFRSVVSLPASVDSRREVCIHPYGDPLGQECRWLEFVSQPLQQPQIRSQWTLGHSECEGCNERGLEGFMVNLNPVRWFNGLNTKMEVTAFAFETGVMIGVALLLIILCLKCIVPLCCCLKWTFKPVTYRGKAKEKKIVFEKF
;
A
#
# COMPACT_ATOMS: atom_id res chain seq x y z
N ASP A 1 -51.90 7.07 28.07
CA ASP A 1 -51.49 8.39 27.56
C ASP A 1 -50.31 8.93 28.32
N VAL A 2 -49.32 9.45 27.60
CA VAL A 2 -48.06 9.93 28.15
C VAL A 2 -47.77 11.32 27.59
N ARG A 3 -47.28 12.24 28.44
CA ARG A 3 -46.90 13.61 28.04
C ARG A 3 -45.80 14.16 28.95
N GLY A 4 -45.13 15.20 28.48
CA GLY A 4 -44.12 15.93 29.23
C GLY A 4 -42.82 15.15 29.35
N SER A 5 -42.36 15.01 30.58
CA SER A 5 -41.05 14.48 30.92
C SER A 5 -41.17 13.24 31.78
N LEU A 6 -40.44 12.19 31.41
CA LEU A 6 -40.43 10.90 32.09
C LEU A 6 -39.01 10.59 32.58
N PRO A 7 -38.68 10.91 33.84
CA PRO A 7 -37.50 10.35 34.47
C PRO A 7 -37.65 8.84 34.65
N GLY A 8 -36.55 8.12 34.49
CA GLY A 8 -36.48 6.69 34.71
C GLY A 8 -35.15 6.27 35.33
N VAL A 9 -35.18 5.12 35.99
CA VAL A 9 -34.06 4.55 36.73
C VAL A 9 -33.90 3.09 36.33
N ILE A 10 -32.65 2.69 36.10
CA ILE A 10 -32.26 1.30 35.89
C ILE A 10 -31.53 0.83 37.14
N TYR A 11 -32.07 -0.20 37.78
CA TYR A 11 -31.49 -0.80 38.97
C TYR A 11 -30.57 -1.96 38.62
N SER A 12 -29.62 -2.24 39.51
CA SER A 12 -28.76 -3.40 39.38
C SER A 12 -29.56 -4.71 39.47
N ALA A 13 -29.04 -5.78 38.85
CA ALA A 13 -29.69 -7.08 38.89
C ALA A 13 -29.75 -7.69 40.30
N GLU A 14 -28.78 -7.34 41.16
CA GLU A 14 -28.64 -7.96 42.49
C GLU A 14 -29.51 -7.27 43.55
N SER A 15 -29.70 -5.94 43.45
CA SER A 15 -30.48 -5.18 44.43
C SER A 15 -31.03 -3.88 43.84
N ARG A 16 -32.19 -3.46 44.38
CA ARG A 16 -32.80 -2.14 44.11
C ARG A 16 -32.11 -1.00 44.86
N ASP A 17 -31.19 -1.31 45.75
CA ASP A 17 -30.49 -0.31 46.56
C ASP A 17 -29.47 0.47 45.73
N PHE A 18 -29.04 -0.08 44.59
CA PHE A 18 -28.08 0.53 43.68
C PHE A 18 -28.71 0.80 42.30
N ALA A 19 -28.82 2.09 41.98
CA ALA A 19 -29.18 2.56 40.64
C ALA A 19 -27.92 2.62 39.76
N GLU A 20 -27.93 1.89 38.64
CA GLU A 20 -26.83 1.86 37.68
C GLU A 20 -26.92 3.01 36.67
N LEU A 21 -28.14 3.45 36.33
CA LEU A 21 -28.36 4.54 35.39
C LEU A 21 -29.63 5.32 35.73
N PHE A 22 -29.52 6.65 35.64
CA PHE A 22 -30.65 7.55 35.59
C PHE A 22 -30.79 8.09 34.17
N PHE A 23 -31.98 8.00 33.60
CA PHE A 23 -32.26 8.53 32.28
C PHE A 23 -33.52 9.39 32.30
N HIS A 24 -33.65 10.24 31.29
CA HIS A 24 -34.78 11.15 31.18
C HIS A 24 -35.25 11.20 29.74
N VAL A 25 -36.54 10.97 29.54
CA VAL A 25 -37.17 10.93 28.22
C VAL A 25 -38.19 12.05 28.11
N HIS A 26 -38.07 12.88 27.07
CA HIS A 26 -39.04 13.94 26.79
C HIS A 26 -40.01 13.48 25.70
N VAL A 27 -41.30 13.44 26.03
CA VAL A 27 -42.39 13.01 25.14
C VAL A 27 -43.01 14.19 24.38
N GLY A 28 -42.85 15.42 24.91
CA GLY A 28 -43.45 16.64 24.37
C GLY A 28 -44.76 17.03 25.07
N ASP A 29 -45.35 18.17 24.69
CA ASP A 29 -46.46 18.77 25.42
C ASP A 29 -47.85 18.20 25.07
N GLN A 30 -47.97 17.50 23.95
CA GLN A 30 -49.21 16.86 23.51
C GLN A 30 -49.34 15.45 24.09
N PHE A 31 -50.56 15.07 24.48
CA PHE A 31 -50.84 13.70 24.90
C PHE A 31 -50.66 12.73 23.74
N GLN A 32 -49.92 11.65 23.99
CA GLN A 32 -49.73 10.56 23.05
C GLN A 32 -50.18 9.24 23.68
N GLU A 33 -50.95 8.45 22.92
CA GLU A 33 -51.36 7.10 23.32
C GLU A 33 -50.17 6.12 23.29
N LEU A 34 -49.27 6.28 22.32
CA LEU A 34 -48.09 5.45 22.14
C LEU A 34 -46.86 6.31 21.84
N PHE A 35 -45.80 6.13 22.61
CA PHE A 35 -44.53 6.82 22.40
C PHE A 35 -43.37 5.82 22.51
N ARG A 36 -42.39 5.92 21.60
CA ARG A 36 -41.21 5.05 21.58
C ARG A 36 -39.96 5.92 21.59
N SER A 37 -39.06 5.63 22.52
CA SER A 37 -37.74 6.26 22.61
C SER A 37 -36.65 5.21 22.77
N VAL A 38 -35.43 5.60 22.39
CA VAL A 38 -34.22 4.80 22.55
C VAL A 38 -33.34 5.50 23.57
N VAL A 39 -32.96 4.78 24.61
CA VAL A 39 -32.06 5.26 25.67
C VAL A 39 -30.73 4.53 25.54
N SER A 40 -29.63 5.28 25.56
CA SER A 40 -28.29 4.71 25.55
C SER A 40 -28.00 4.05 26.90
N LEU A 41 -27.55 2.80 26.87
CA LEU A 41 -27.16 2.05 28.07
C LEU A 41 -25.64 2.09 28.27
N PRO A 42 -25.16 2.13 29.52
CA PRO A 42 -23.74 1.99 29.81
C PRO A 42 -23.27 0.56 29.55
N ALA A 43 -21.98 0.40 29.27
CA ALA A 43 -21.37 -0.91 28.99
C ALA A 43 -21.40 -1.89 30.18
N SER A 44 -21.73 -1.41 31.39
CA SER A 44 -21.88 -2.23 32.60
C SER A 44 -23.18 -3.06 32.61
N VAL A 45 -24.14 -2.77 31.73
CA VAL A 45 -25.39 -3.52 31.63
C VAL A 45 -25.22 -4.68 30.66
N ASP A 46 -25.13 -5.89 31.19
CA ASP A 46 -24.83 -7.13 30.46
C ASP A 46 -25.86 -8.24 30.65
N SER A 47 -26.88 -7.98 31.47
CA SER A 47 -27.86 -8.97 31.90
C SER A 47 -29.20 -8.29 32.16
N ARG A 48 -30.23 -9.09 32.50
CA ARG A 48 -31.58 -8.61 32.77
C ARG A 48 -31.55 -7.50 33.83
N ARG A 49 -32.26 -6.40 33.60
CA ARG A 49 -32.34 -5.26 34.53
C ARG A 49 -33.79 -4.88 34.78
N GLU A 50 -34.05 -4.35 35.97
CA GLU A 50 -35.33 -3.73 36.28
C GLU A 50 -35.28 -2.25 35.93
N VAL A 51 -36.24 -1.83 35.11
CA VAL A 51 -36.39 -0.44 34.68
C VAL A 51 -37.67 0.11 35.26
N CYS A 52 -37.55 1.24 35.95
CA CYS A 52 -38.68 1.95 36.51
C CYS A 52 -38.80 3.33 35.86
N ILE A 53 -40.03 3.73 35.56
CA ILE A 53 -40.35 5.05 35.04
C ILE A 53 -41.24 5.76 36.05
N HIS A 54 -40.93 7.02 36.30
CA HIS A 54 -41.64 7.89 37.22
C HIS A 54 -42.32 9.01 36.44
N PRO A 55 -43.65 8.98 36.24
CA PRO A 55 -44.32 10.07 35.55
C PRO A 55 -44.22 11.38 36.35
N TYR A 56 -43.87 12.46 35.67
CA TYR A 56 -43.76 13.76 36.33
C TYR A 56 -45.11 14.24 36.86
N GLY A 57 -45.20 14.48 38.17
CA GLY A 57 -46.42 14.94 38.84
C GLY A 57 -47.24 13.83 39.53
N ASP A 58 -46.87 12.56 39.37
CA ASP A 58 -47.47 11.45 40.13
C ASP A 58 -46.36 10.54 40.70
N PRO A 59 -45.91 10.77 41.95
CA PRO A 59 -44.86 9.99 42.57
C PRO A 59 -45.29 8.55 42.92
N LEU A 60 -46.60 8.27 42.95
CA LEU A 60 -47.14 6.93 43.23
C LEU A 60 -47.36 6.13 41.95
N GLY A 61 -47.46 6.79 40.80
CA GLY A 61 -47.59 6.20 39.48
C GLY A 61 -46.31 5.56 38.92
N GLN A 62 -45.36 5.15 39.77
CA GLN A 62 -44.15 4.47 39.34
C GLN A 62 -44.51 3.12 38.70
N GLU A 63 -44.06 2.90 37.47
CA GLU A 63 -44.19 1.62 36.79
C GLU A 63 -42.81 0.99 36.60
N CYS A 64 -42.64 -0.22 37.13
CA CYS A 64 -41.39 -0.99 37.02
C CYS A 64 -41.62 -2.25 36.21
N ARG A 65 -40.70 -2.53 35.29
CA ARG A 65 -40.69 -3.78 34.52
C ARG A 65 -39.28 -4.32 34.39
N TRP A 66 -39.19 -5.63 34.44
CA TRP A 66 -37.97 -6.34 34.14
C TRP A 66 -37.80 -6.47 32.62
N LEU A 67 -36.66 -6.01 32.11
CA LEU A 67 -36.32 -6.10 30.69
C LEU A 67 -35.18 -7.10 30.50
N GLU A 68 -35.37 -8.00 29.52
CA GLU A 68 -34.35 -8.97 29.13
C GLU A 68 -33.24 -8.30 28.32
N PHE A 69 -32.00 -8.70 28.60
CA PHE A 69 -30.85 -8.24 27.83
C PHE A 69 -30.69 -9.10 26.58
N VAL A 70 -30.71 -8.46 25.42
CA VAL A 70 -30.53 -9.12 24.12
C VAL A 70 -29.33 -8.49 23.41
N SER A 71 -28.23 -9.22 23.36
CA SER A 71 -27.05 -8.85 22.55
C SER A 71 -27.08 -9.57 21.22
N GLN A 72 -26.97 -8.83 20.12
CA GLN A 72 -26.71 -9.40 18.81
C GLN A 72 -25.21 -9.32 18.52
N PRO A 73 -24.54 -10.43 18.18
CA PRO A 73 -23.14 -10.37 17.79
C PRO A 73 -23.01 -9.49 16.56
N LEU A 74 -22.00 -8.63 16.55
CA LEU A 74 -21.65 -7.87 15.35
C LEU A 74 -21.42 -8.88 14.23
N GLN A 75 -22.09 -8.66 13.09
CA GLN A 75 -21.75 -9.38 11.88
C GLN A 75 -20.33 -8.96 11.53
N GLN A 76 -19.36 -9.80 11.90
CA GLN A 76 -18.01 -9.60 11.44
C GLN A 76 -18.08 -9.70 9.92
N PRO A 77 -17.72 -8.64 9.17
CA PRO A 77 -17.48 -8.83 7.76
C PRO A 77 -16.46 -9.96 7.69
N GLN A 78 -16.82 -11.06 7.04
CA GLN A 78 -15.87 -12.07 6.64
C GLN A 78 -14.95 -11.34 5.68
N ILE A 79 -13.90 -10.70 6.21
CA ILE A 79 -12.82 -10.18 5.41
C ILE A 79 -12.17 -11.45 4.86
N ARG A 80 -12.67 -11.92 3.71
CA ARG A 80 -11.94 -12.82 2.83
C ARG A 80 -10.76 -12.02 2.26
N SER A 81 -9.89 -11.54 3.13
CA SER A 81 -8.49 -11.33 2.78
C SER A 81 -7.82 -12.68 2.93
N GLN A 82 -8.29 -13.64 2.12
CA GLN A 82 -7.28 -14.44 1.45
C GLN A 82 -6.56 -13.41 0.58
N TRP A 83 -5.49 -12.84 1.14
CA TRP A 83 -4.31 -12.68 0.30
C TRP A 83 -3.99 -14.11 -0.15
N THR A 84 -4.68 -14.56 -1.20
CA THR A 84 -4.03 -15.45 -2.11
C THR A 84 -2.79 -14.64 -2.46
N LEU A 85 -1.61 -15.10 -2.05
CA LEU A 85 -0.44 -14.81 -2.86
C LEU A 85 -0.94 -15.17 -4.24
N GLY A 86 -1.21 -14.15 -5.06
CA GLY A 86 -1.42 -14.37 -6.45
C GLY A 86 -0.13 -15.03 -6.88
N HIS A 87 -0.14 -16.35 -6.95
CA HIS A 87 0.70 -17.06 -7.86
C HIS A 87 0.16 -16.70 -9.24
N SER A 88 0.28 -15.42 -9.61
CA SER A 88 0.60 -15.12 -10.98
C SER A 88 1.95 -15.77 -11.16
N GLU A 89 1.98 -16.86 -11.94
CA GLU A 89 3.17 -17.29 -12.64
C GLU A 89 3.73 -16.05 -13.35
N CYS A 90 4.57 -15.28 -12.66
CA CYS A 90 5.42 -14.30 -13.29
C CYS A 90 6.71 -15.07 -13.61
N GLU A 91 6.72 -15.71 -14.78
CA GLU A 91 7.95 -16.25 -15.35
C GLU A 91 9.03 -15.16 -15.31
N GLY A 92 10.16 -15.41 -14.63
CA GLY A 92 11.25 -14.44 -14.52
C GLY A 92 11.25 -13.54 -13.28
N CYS A 93 10.23 -13.57 -12.41
CA CYS A 93 10.25 -12.73 -11.22
C CYS A 93 11.26 -13.24 -10.20
N ASN A 94 12.17 -12.37 -9.76
CA ASN A 94 13.30 -12.68 -8.87
C ASN A 94 14.35 -13.65 -9.44
N GLU A 95 14.32 -13.95 -10.74
CA GLU A 95 15.39 -14.71 -11.37
C GLU A 95 16.66 -13.85 -11.46
N ARG A 96 17.65 -14.18 -10.62
CA ARG A 96 19.00 -13.62 -10.68
C ARG A 96 19.89 -14.61 -11.40
N GLY A 97 20.28 -14.33 -12.64
CA GLY A 97 21.20 -15.18 -13.40
C GLY A 97 21.18 -14.95 -14.91
N LEU A 98 22.07 -15.66 -15.62
CA LEU A 98 22.13 -15.65 -17.09
C LEU A 98 20.89 -16.29 -17.71
N GLU A 99 20.22 -17.20 -17.01
CA GLU A 99 19.03 -17.90 -17.50
C GLU A 99 17.85 -16.92 -17.67
N GLY A 100 17.59 -16.06 -16.68
CA GLY A 100 16.60 -14.97 -16.80
C GLY A 100 16.95 -13.94 -17.88
N PHE A 101 18.24 -13.73 -18.17
CA PHE A 101 18.67 -12.89 -19.29
C PHE A 101 18.35 -13.52 -20.65
N MET A 102 18.57 -14.83 -20.82
CA MET A 102 18.24 -15.53 -22.08
C MET A 102 16.74 -15.56 -22.36
N VAL A 103 15.92 -15.69 -21.31
CA VAL A 103 14.46 -15.62 -21.42
C VAL A 103 14.01 -14.23 -21.92
N ASN A 104 14.63 -13.17 -21.41
CA ASN A 104 14.34 -11.79 -21.83
C ASN A 104 14.90 -11.43 -23.22
N LEU A 105 15.79 -12.24 -23.80
CA LEU A 105 16.27 -12.07 -25.18
C LEU A 105 15.36 -12.73 -26.22
N ASN A 106 14.30 -13.42 -25.81
CA ASN A 106 13.39 -14.07 -26.74
C ASN A 106 12.46 -13.03 -27.42
N PRO A 107 12.59 -12.79 -28.74
CA PRO A 107 11.80 -11.76 -29.43
C PRO A 107 10.31 -12.05 -29.45
N VAL A 108 9.91 -13.32 -29.33
CA VAL A 108 8.48 -13.71 -29.28
C VAL A 108 7.81 -13.15 -28.04
N ARG A 109 8.55 -13.01 -26.93
CA ARG A 109 8.01 -12.52 -25.66
C ARG A 109 7.90 -10.99 -25.60
N TRP A 110 8.65 -10.25 -26.42
CA TRP A 110 8.63 -8.77 -26.40
C TRP A 110 7.29 -8.18 -26.84
N PHE A 111 6.52 -8.94 -27.62
CA PHE A 111 5.20 -8.53 -28.11
C PHE A 111 4.05 -9.07 -27.25
N ASN A 112 4.34 -9.85 -26.20
CA ASN A 112 3.31 -10.32 -25.28
C ASN A 112 2.78 -9.15 -24.45
N GLY A 113 1.46 -8.93 -24.51
CA GLY A 113 0.79 -7.86 -23.77
C GLY A 113 0.42 -6.63 -24.59
N LEU A 114 0.62 -6.63 -25.92
CA LEU A 114 0.10 -5.60 -26.82
C LEU A 114 -1.36 -5.89 -27.21
N ASN A 115 -2.28 -5.63 -26.30
CA ASN A 115 -3.71 -5.92 -26.48
C ASN A 115 -4.51 -4.72 -26.96
N THR A 116 -4.02 -3.50 -26.75
CA THR A 116 -4.70 -2.28 -27.17
C THR A 116 -3.92 -1.52 -28.24
N LYS A 117 -4.64 -0.80 -29.12
CA LYS A 117 -4.02 0.05 -30.15
C LYS A 117 -3.08 1.09 -29.53
N MET A 118 -3.41 1.57 -28.34
CA MET A 118 -2.62 2.53 -27.58
C MET A 118 -1.28 1.93 -27.12
N GLU A 119 -1.28 0.69 -26.61
CA GLU A 119 -0.06 -0.04 -26.23
C GLU A 119 0.87 -0.24 -27.42
N VAL A 120 0.34 -0.63 -28.59
CA VAL A 120 1.14 -0.81 -29.81
C VAL A 120 1.80 0.51 -30.23
N THR A 121 1.07 1.62 -30.18
CA THR A 121 1.63 2.94 -30.52
C THR A 121 2.69 3.40 -29.52
N ALA A 122 2.48 3.17 -28.22
CA ALA A 122 3.45 3.50 -27.19
C ALA A 122 4.73 2.68 -27.35
N PHE A 123 4.60 1.37 -27.56
CA PHE A 123 5.72 0.47 -27.82
C PHE A 123 6.55 0.89 -29.05
N ALA A 124 5.89 1.24 -30.16
CA ALA A 124 6.58 1.69 -31.37
C ALA A 124 7.35 3.00 -31.14
N PHE A 125 6.75 3.95 -30.41
CA PHE A 125 7.40 5.22 -30.07
C PHE A 125 8.61 5.01 -29.16
N GLU A 126 8.45 4.28 -28.06
CA GLU A 126 9.53 3.98 -27.11
C GLU A 126 10.70 3.26 -27.80
N THR A 127 10.40 2.24 -28.61
CA THR A 127 11.40 1.51 -29.40
C THR A 127 12.13 2.44 -30.37
N GLY A 128 11.40 3.33 -31.04
CA GLY A 128 11.98 4.31 -31.96
C GLY A 128 12.94 5.30 -31.28
N VAL A 129 12.56 5.81 -30.10
CA VAL A 129 13.43 6.70 -29.30
C VAL A 129 14.70 5.97 -28.87
N MET A 130 14.59 4.73 -28.39
CA MET A 130 15.74 3.94 -27.97
C MET A 130 16.72 3.67 -29.11
N ILE A 131 16.23 3.34 -30.30
CA ILE A 131 17.05 3.17 -31.50
C ILE A 131 17.74 4.50 -31.87
N GLY A 132 17.01 5.61 -31.82
CA GLY A 132 17.56 6.94 -32.11
C GLY A 132 18.71 7.32 -31.17
N VAL A 133 18.53 7.09 -29.86
CA VAL A 133 19.58 7.34 -28.85
C VAL A 133 20.78 6.42 -29.09
N ALA A 134 20.56 5.13 -29.36
CA ALA A 134 21.65 4.19 -29.64
C ALA A 134 22.46 4.60 -30.88
N LEU A 135 21.80 5.02 -31.96
CA LEU A 135 22.47 5.50 -33.17
C LEU A 135 23.28 6.78 -32.89
N LEU A 136 22.74 7.73 -32.13
CA LEU A 136 23.46 8.93 -31.71
C LEU A 136 24.72 8.58 -30.92
N LEU A 137 24.61 7.66 -29.95
CA LEU A 137 25.76 7.19 -29.16
C LEU A 137 26.81 6.52 -30.04
N ILE A 138 26.40 5.66 -30.99
CA ILE A 138 27.31 5.02 -31.94
C ILE A 138 28.01 6.07 -32.81
N ILE A 139 27.28 7.06 -33.33
CA ILE A 139 27.87 8.14 -34.14
C ILE A 139 28.85 8.97 -33.31
N LEU A 140 28.52 9.32 -32.06
CA LEU A 140 29.42 10.03 -31.15
C LEU A 140 30.66 9.19 -30.84
N CYS A 141 30.52 7.88 -30.61
CA CYS A 141 31.66 6.99 -30.39
C CYS A 141 32.55 6.90 -31.64
N LEU A 142 31.96 6.70 -32.82
CA LEU A 142 32.71 6.56 -34.07
C LEU A 142 33.33 7.88 -34.55
N LYS A 143 32.65 9.02 -34.36
CA LYS A 143 33.14 10.33 -34.82
C LYS A 143 33.93 11.12 -33.79
N CYS A 144 33.78 10.84 -32.49
CA CYS A 144 34.54 11.54 -31.44
C CYS A 144 35.61 10.62 -30.85
N ILE A 145 35.27 9.40 -30.44
CA ILE A 145 36.20 8.51 -29.72
C ILE A 145 37.24 7.90 -30.66
N VAL A 146 36.85 7.40 -31.83
CA VAL A 146 37.80 6.81 -32.80
C VAL A 146 38.89 7.80 -33.25
N PRO A 147 38.59 9.05 -33.65
CA PRO A 147 39.64 10.00 -34.00
C PRO A 147 40.50 10.41 -32.80
N LEU A 148 39.94 10.55 -31.59
CA LEU A 148 40.72 10.81 -30.38
C LEU A 148 41.71 9.67 -30.08
N CYS A 149 41.27 8.41 -30.21
CA CYS A 149 42.11 7.23 -30.06
C CYS A 149 43.18 7.12 -31.17
N CYS A 150 42.87 7.51 -32.41
CA CYS A 150 43.84 7.56 -33.50
C CYS A 150 44.89 8.67 -33.29
N CYS A 151 44.50 9.83 -32.76
CA CYS A 151 45.43 10.91 -32.40
C CYS A 151 46.34 10.54 -31.21
N LEU A 152 45.83 9.81 -30.21
CA LEU A 152 46.62 9.30 -29.08
C LEU A 152 47.65 8.25 -29.51
N LYS A 153 47.37 7.44 -30.53
CA LYS A 153 48.36 6.51 -31.11
C LYS A 153 49.50 7.25 -31.85
N TRP A 154 49.28 8.49 -32.28
CA TRP A 154 50.28 9.28 -33.01
C TRP A 154 51.29 9.97 -32.09
N THR A 155 50.93 10.27 -30.84
CA THR A 155 51.86 10.80 -29.82
C THR A 155 52.76 9.72 -29.20
N PHE A 156 52.44 8.44 -29.40
CA PHE A 156 53.19 7.27 -28.94
C PHE A 156 53.94 6.54 -30.06
N LYS A 157 54.44 7.23 -31.10
CA LYS A 157 55.53 6.65 -31.91
C LYS A 157 56.82 6.75 -31.11
N PRO A 158 57.47 5.63 -30.72
CA PRO A 158 58.78 5.70 -30.09
C PRO A 158 59.76 6.30 -31.11
N VAL A 159 60.37 7.43 -30.75
CA VAL A 159 61.52 7.98 -31.48
C VAL A 159 62.64 6.94 -31.36
N THR A 160 62.84 6.16 -32.42
CA THR A 160 63.98 5.27 -32.53
C THR A 160 65.23 6.11 -32.78
N TYR A 161 65.95 6.43 -31.71
CA TYR A 161 67.30 6.98 -31.80
C TYR A 161 68.21 5.93 -32.45
N ARG A 162 68.52 6.12 -33.74
CA ARG A 162 69.51 5.34 -34.48
C ARG A 162 70.91 5.74 -34.01
N GLY A 163 71.37 5.17 -32.91
CA GLY A 163 72.74 5.35 -32.41
C GLY A 163 73.74 4.84 -33.45
N LYS A 164 74.56 5.73 -34.02
CA LYS A 164 75.76 5.34 -34.77
C LYS A 164 76.72 4.66 -33.78
N ALA A 165 76.94 3.36 -33.92
CA ALA A 165 77.97 2.65 -33.20
C ALA A 165 79.34 3.23 -33.58
N LYS A 166 80.05 3.85 -32.62
CA LYS A 166 81.47 4.16 -32.76
C LYS A 166 82.26 2.90 -32.39
N GLU A 167 82.89 2.32 -33.40
CA GLU A 167 83.84 1.22 -33.26
C GLU A 167 85.03 1.66 -32.39
N LYS A 168 85.25 1.02 -31.24
CA LYS A 168 86.45 1.22 -30.43
C LYS A 168 87.48 0.16 -30.84
N LYS A 169 88.51 0.56 -31.58
CA LYS A 169 89.71 -0.26 -31.78
C LYS A 169 90.59 -0.18 -30.53
N ILE A 170 90.88 -1.34 -29.95
CA ILE A 170 91.89 -1.50 -28.90
C ILE A 170 93.20 -1.82 -29.62
N VAL A 171 94.20 -0.96 -29.47
CA VAL A 171 95.57 -1.17 -29.96
C VAL A 171 96.37 -1.75 -28.80
N PHE A 172 96.95 -2.94 -29.00
CA PHE A 172 97.96 -3.49 -28.09
C PHE A 172 99.35 -3.09 -28.60
N GLU A 173 100.04 -2.21 -27.88
CA GLU A 173 101.48 -2.02 -28.02
C GLU A 173 102.21 -3.07 -27.16
N LYS A 174 103.12 -3.81 -27.78
CA LYS A 174 104.11 -4.65 -27.11
C LYS A 174 105.31 -3.79 -26.72
N PHE A 175 105.79 -3.96 -25.49
CA PHE A 175 107.20 -3.86 -25.15
C PHE A 175 107.59 -5.15 -24.41
#